data_AF-A0A4S2HL79-F1
#
_entry.id   AF-A0A4S2HL79-F1
#
_cell.length_a   1.000
_cell.length_b   1.000
_cell.length_c   1.000
_cell.angle_alpha   90.00
_cell.angle_beta   90.00
_cell.angle_gamma   90.00
#
_symmetry.space_group_name_H-M   'P 1'
#
loop_
_entity.id
_entity.type
_entity.pdbx_description
1 polymer ?
#
loop_
_entity_poly.entity_id
_entity_poly.type
_entity_poly.pdbx_seq_one_letter_code
_entity_poly.pdbx_strand_id
1 'polypeptide(L)' 'MSKETLKNLIELVPEKDIDTLYRVIVKFVPKVVPEPEELEALKIGQEDRAINGTIPHEAVNWD' A
#
# COMPACT_ATOMS: atom_id res chain seq x y z
N MET A 1 -1.05 -14.72 -2.29
CA MET A 1 -1.00 -15.30 -0.94
C MET A 1 -2.31 -16.02 -0.65
N SER A 2 -2.28 -17.19 -0.02
CA SER A 2 -3.51 -17.88 0.38
C SER A 2 -4.06 -17.29 1.67
N LYS A 3 -5.38 -17.44 1.89
CA LYS A 3 -6.05 -17.05 3.14
C LYS A 3 -5.42 -17.71 4.38
N GLU A 4 -4.89 -18.91 4.20
CA GLU A 4 -4.25 -19.71 5.26
C GLU A 4 -2.90 -19.13 5.68
N THR A 5 -2.05 -18.73 4.72
CA THR A 5 -0.78 -18.04 5.01
C THR A 5 -1.01 -16.74 5.78
N LEU A 6 -2.06 -15.99 5.43
CA LEU A 6 -2.41 -14.74 6.11
C LEU A 6 -2.82 -14.98 7.57
N LYS A 7 -3.61 -16.03 7.82
CA LYS A 7 -4.05 -16.40 9.16
C LYS A 7 -2.87 -16.77 10.06
N ASN A 8 -1.96 -17.60 9.55
CA ASN A 8 -0.75 -18.00 10.28
C ASN A 8 0.13 -16.79 10.61
N LEU A 9 0.24 -15.81 9.71
CA LEU A 9 0.98 -14.56 9.96
C LEU A 9 0.37 -13.72 11.08
N ILE A 10 -0.96 -13.63 11.15
CA ILE A 10 -1.67 -12.87 12.20
C ILE A 10 -1.46 -13.53 13.58
N GLU A 11 -1.47 -14.86 13.66
CA GLU A 11 -1.25 -15.61 14.90
C GLU A 11 0.18 -15.45 15.47
N LEU A 12 1.14 -15.05 14.63
CA LEU A 12 2.53 -14.78 15.05
C LEU A 12 2.74 -13.37 15.59
N VAL A 13 1.75 -12.49 15.45
CA VAL A 13 1.85 -11.10 15.92
C VAL A 13 1.69 -11.07 17.45
N PRO A 14 2.62 -10.45 18.20
CA PRO A 14 2.44 -10.23 19.63
C PRO A 14 1.19 -9.39 19.92
N GLU A 15 0.42 -9.76 20.95
CA GLU A 15 -0.84 -9.08 21.30
C GLU A 15 -0.68 -7.55 21.49
N LYS A 16 0.45 -7.13 22.06
CA LYS A 16 0.80 -5.71 22.24
C LYS A 16 0.85 -4.90 20.94
N ASP A 17 1.10 -5.57 19.81
CA ASP A 17 1.28 -4.95 18.49
C ASP A 17 0.01 -5.02 17.64
N ILE A 18 -1.00 -5.79 18.08
CA ILE A 18 -2.30 -5.95 17.38
C ILE A 18 -3.05 -4.61 17.29
N ASP A 19 -3.09 -3.82 18.36
CA ASP A 19 -3.77 -2.50 18.35
C ASP A 19 -3.12 -1.55 17.33
N THR A 20 -1.79 -1.57 17.26
CA THR A 20 -1.04 -0.78 16.28
C THR A 20 -1.34 -1.21 14.86
N LEU A 21 -1.30 -2.52 14.58
CA LEU A 21 -1.66 -3.04 13.25
C LEU A 21 -3.10 -2.71 12.86
N TYR A 22 -4.03 -2.85 13.80
CA TYR A 22 -5.43 -2.48 13.57
C TYR A 22 -5.57 -1.01 13.17
N ARG A 23 -4.96 -0.10 13.93
CA ARG A 23 -4.96 1.35 13.63
C ARG A 23 -4.35 1.68 12.27
N VAL A 24 -3.34 0.92 11.85
CA VAL A 24 -2.69 1.10 10.54
C VAL A 24 -3.60 0.58 9.44
N ILE A 25 -4.08 -0.67 9.53
CA ILE A 25 -4.90 -1.31 8.49
C ILE A 25 -6.18 -0.52 8.22
N VAL A 26 -6.86 -0.04 9.27
CA VAL A 26 -8.10 0.74 9.14
C VAL A 26 -7.89 2.02 8.29
N LYS A 27 -6.70 2.62 8.30
CA LYS A 27 -6.39 3.79 7.46
C LYS A 27 -6.33 3.46 5.97
N PHE A 28 -6.08 2.20 5.60
CA PHE A 28 -6.00 1.73 4.21
C PHE A 28 -7.30 1.11 3.72
N VAL A 29 -8.32 0.97 4.58
CA VAL A 29 -9.65 0.55 4.14
C VAL A 29 -10.30 1.72 3.39
N PRO A 30 -10.62 1.58 2.09
CA PRO A 30 -11.27 2.64 1.33
C PRO A 30 -12.64 2.95 1.96
N LYS A 31 -12.86 4.21 2.33
CA LYS A 31 -14.15 4.67 2.87
C LYS A 31 -15.19 4.90 1.78
N VAL A 32 -14.73 5.08 0.55
CA VAL A 32 -15.52 5.31 -0.65
C VAL A 32 -14.98 4.48 -1.80
N VAL A 33 -15.83 4.20 -2.78
CA VAL A 33 -15.40 3.57 -4.04
C VAL A 33 -14.65 4.65 -4.84
N PRO A 34 -13.44 4.37 -5.35
CA PRO A 34 -12.71 5.32 -6.17
C PRO A 34 -13.44 5.57 -7.49
N GLU A 35 -13.34 6.80 -8.00
CA GLU A 35 -13.91 7.17 -9.29
C GLU A 35 -13.13 6.52 -10.44
N PRO A 36 -13.77 6.28 -11.61
CA PRO A 36 -13.10 5.68 -12.76
C PRO A 36 -11.80 6.39 -13.18
N GLU A 37 -11.80 7.71 -13.12
CA GLU A 37 -10.66 8.57 -13.47
C GLU A 37 -9.49 8.40 -12.49
N GLU A 38 -9.78 8.18 -11.20
CA GLU A 38 -8.76 7.90 -10.18
C GLU A 38 -8.09 6.54 -10.43
N LEU A 39 -8.88 5.53 -10.82
CA LEU A 39 -8.36 4.22 -11.20
C LEU A 39 -7.50 4.29 -12.47
N GLU A 40 -7.88 5.13 -13.42
CA GLU A 40 -7.09 5.36 -14.64
C GLU A 40 -5.77 6.06 -14.34
N ALA A 41 -5.78 7.10 -13.50
CA ALA A 41 -4.57 7.78 -13.04
C ALA A 41 -3.59 6.82 -12.36
N LEU A 42 -4.09 5.89 -11.53
CA LEU A 42 -3.26 4.85 -10.92
C LEU A 42 -2.61 3.90 -11.95
N LYS A 43 -3.35 3.51 -12.99
CA LYS A 43 -2.80 2.67 -14.07
C LYS A 43 -1.71 3.40 -14.85
N ILE A 44 -1.96 4.65 -15.22
CA ILE A 44 -0.98 5.49 -15.92
C ILE A 44 0.30 5.61 -15.09
N GLY A 45 0.19 5.88 -13.78
CA GLY A 45 1.36 5.96 -12.91
C GLY A 45 2.13 4.64 -12.77
N GLN A 46 1.44 3.51 -12.83
CA GLN A 46 2.09 2.19 -12.82
C GLN A 46 2.85 1.92 -14.12
N GLU A 47 2.26 2.26 -15.27
CA GLU A 47 2.89 2.12 -16.59
C GLU A 47 4.11 3.04 -16.73
N ASP A 48 3.97 4.30 -16.33
CA ASP A 48 5.06 5.28 -16.30
C ASP A 48 6.23 4.77 -15.45
N ARG A 49 5.95 4.31 -14.23
CA ARG A 49 6.96 3.74 -13.34
C ARG A 49 7.63 2.50 -13.93
N ALA A 50 6.91 1.67 -14.67
CA ALA A 50 7.47 0.48 -15.30
C ALA A 50 8.44 0.82 -16.45
N ILE A 51 8.16 1.90 -17.19
CA ILE A 51 8.96 2.35 -18.33
C ILE A 51 10.14 3.21 -17.87
N ASN A 52 9.87 4.20 -17.02
CA ASN A 52 10.80 5.25 -16.63
C ASN A 52 11.53 4.95 -15.30
N GLY A 53 11.06 3.96 -14.55
CA GLY A 53 11.62 3.59 -13.25
C GLY A 53 11.26 4.59 -12.15
N THR A 54 12.02 4.55 -11.05
CA THR A 54 11.96 5.53 -9.96
C THR A 54 13.35 5.88 -9.50
N ILE A 55 13.57 7.12 -9.09
CA ILE A 55 14.83 7.53 -8.44
C ILE A 55 14.66 7.57 -6.91
N PRO A 56 15.73 7.33 -6.14
CA PRO A 56 15.72 7.57 -4.70
C PRO A 56 15.37 9.02 -4.37
N HIS A 57 14.69 9.24 -3.25
CA HIS A 57 14.31 10.59 -2.77
C HIS A 57 15.52 11.54 -2.69
N GLU A 58 16.65 11.04 -2.20
CA GLU A 58 17.92 11.78 -2.07
C GLU A 58 18.57 12.15 -3.41
N ALA A 59 18.14 11.53 -4.52
CA ALA A 59 18.67 11.81 -5.86
C ALA A 59 17.87 12.90 -6.60
N VAL A 60 16.79 13.41 -5.99
CA VAL A 60 16.01 14.53 -6.53
C VAL A 60 16.73 15.84 -6.17
N ASN A 61 17.01 16.67 -7.17
CA ASN A 61 17.48 18.03 -6.91
C ASN A 61 16.27 18.90 -6.52
N TRP A 62 16.17 19.21 -5.22
CA TRP A 62 15.07 19.98 -4.65
C TRP A 62 15.29 21.50 -4.68
N ASP A 63 16.53 21.94 -4.96
CA ASP A 63 16.94 23.34 -5.02
C ASP A 63 16.52 24.04 -6.33
#